data_AF-A0A7K2ISW7-F1
#
_entry.id   AF-A0A7K2ISW7-F1
#
_cell.length_a   1.000
_cell.length_b   1.000
_cell.length_c   1.000
_cell.angle_alpha   90.00
_cell.angle_beta   90.00
_cell.angle_gamma   90.00
#
_symmetry.space_group_name_H-M   'P 1'
#
loop_
_entity.id
_entity.type
_entity.pdbx_description
1 polymer ?
#
loop_
_entity_poly.entity_id
_entity_poly.type
_entity_poly.pdbx_seq_one_letter_code
_entity_poly.pdbx_strand_id
1 'polypeptide(L)' 'MQVELVQVVGAVLVAPVLYLVRQCLQAWIEHQRLVRRVQMARSLPPGSTVREQLPDGSGIDITFGPSAPRREE' A
#
# COMPACT_ATOMS: atom_id res chain seq x y z
N MET A 1 -29.18 -27.02 24.71
CA MET A 1 -27.89 -26.68 25.35
C MET A 1 -26.66 -27.21 24.60
N GLN A 2 -26.55 -28.49 24.23
CA GLN A 2 -25.33 -28.98 23.54
C GLN A 2 -25.05 -28.36 22.16
N VAL A 3 -26.10 -28.03 21.38
CA VAL A 3 -25.96 -27.45 20.03
C VAL A 3 -25.38 -26.03 20.07
N GLU A 4 -25.74 -25.23 21.07
CA GLU A 4 -25.24 -23.86 21.25
C GLU A 4 -23.74 -23.85 21.57
N LEU A 5 -23.28 -24.83 22.37
CA LEU A 5 -21.88 -24.94 22.76
C LEU A 5 -20.97 -25.23 21.55
N VAL A 6 -21.42 -26.11 20.64
CA VAL A 6 -20.69 -26.43 19.40
C VAL A 6 -20.61 -25.22 18.48
N GLN A 7 -21.67 -24.42 18.37
CA GLN A 7 -21.68 -23.20 17.57
C GLN A 7 -20.73 -22.14 18.12
N VAL A 8 -20.69 -21.96 19.44
CA VAL A 8 -19.77 -21.02 20.08
C VAL A 8 -18.32 -21.46 19.90
N VAL A 9 -18.01 -22.74 20.12
CA VAL A 9 -16.66 -23.28 19.90
C VAL A 9 -16.25 -23.17 18.43
N GLY A 10 -17.15 -23.50 17.51
CA GLY A 10 -16.94 -23.33 16.07
C GLY A 10 -16.67 -21.87 15.69
N ALA A 11 -17.44 -20.92 16.22
CA ALA A 11 -17.27 -19.50 15.95
C ALA A 11 -15.94 -18.96 16.52
N VAL A 12 -15.56 -19.37 17.73
CA VAL A 12 -14.28 -18.98 18.36
C VAL A 12 -13.08 -19.50 17.58
N LEU A 13 -13.18 -20.64 16.91
CA LEU A 13 -12.10 -21.17 16.08
C LEU A 13 -12.06 -20.55 14.67
N VAL A 14 -13.22 -20.31 14.06
CA VAL A 14 -13.32 -19.82 12.68
C VAL A 14 -13.10 -18.30 12.58
N ALA A 15 -13.60 -17.52 13.55
CA ALA A 15 -13.51 -16.05 13.50
C ALA A 15 -12.06 -15.52 13.50
N PRO A 16 -11.11 -16.05 14.30
CA PRO A 16 -9.71 -15.63 14.26
C PRO A 16 -9.04 -15.95 12.93
N VAL A 17 -9.37 -17.10 12.32
CA VAL A 17 -8.82 -17.49 11.01
C VAL A 17 -9.30 -16.52 9.93
N LEU A 18 -10.60 -16.21 9.90
CA LEU A 18 -11.16 -15.23 8.95
C LEU A 18 -10.55 -13.84 9.16
N TYR A 19 -10.31 -13.44 10.41
CA TYR A 19 -9.64 -12.19 10.74
C TYR A 19 -8.19 -12.14 10.22
N LEU A 20 -7.42 -13.21 10.44
CA LEU A 20 -6.04 -13.31 9.93
C LEU A 20 -5.99 -13.28 8.40
N VAL A 21 -6.89 -14.01 7.74
CA VAL A 21 -7.00 -13.98 6.27
C VAL A 21 -7.25 -12.56 5.77
N ARG A 22 -8.17 -11.83 6.42
CA ARG A 22 -8.46 -10.43 6.07
C ARG A 22 -7.22 -9.54 6.20
N GLN A 23 -6.47 -9.67 7.29
CA GLN A 23 -5.25 -8.90 7.52
C GLN A 23 -4.16 -9.22 6.48
N CYS A 24 -3.93 -10.50 6.19
CA CYS A 24 -3.01 -10.93 5.15
C CYS A 24 -3.39 -10.38 3.77
N LEU A 25 -4.69 -10.37 3.45
CA LEU A 25 -5.18 -9.85 2.18
C LEU A 25 -4.95 -8.34 2.05
N GLN A 26 -5.19 -7.57 3.12
CA GLN A 26 -4.94 -6.14 3.15
C GLN A 26 -3.44 -5.83 2.97
N ALA A 27 -2.58 -6.52 3.71
CA ALA A 27 -1.13 -6.37 3.59
C ALA A 27 -0.63 -6.74 2.17
N TRP A 28 -1.18 -7.80 1.58
CA TRP A 28 -0.85 -8.19 0.20
C TRP A 28 -1.23 -7.11 -0.81
N ILE A 29 -2.42 -6.53 -0.69
CA ILE A 29 -2.89 -5.48 -1.60
C ILE A 29 -1.99 -4.24 -1.51
N GLU A 30 -1.62 -3.83 -0.30
CA GLU A 30 -0.69 -2.72 -0.08
C GLU A 30 0.69 -3.01 -0.67
N HIS A 31 1.21 -4.22 -0.47
CA HIS A 31 2.47 -4.65 -1.05
C HIS A 31 2.44 -4.60 -2.59
N GLN A 32 1.37 -5.11 -3.22
CA GLN A 32 1.22 -5.05 -4.67
C GLN A 32 1.13 -3.61 -5.20
N ARG A 33 0.43 -2.72 -4.49
CA ARG A 33 0.38 -1.29 -4.84
C ARG A 33 1.77 -0.66 -4.76
N LEU A 34 2.53 -0.97 -3.72
CA LEU A 34 3.90 -0.48 -3.55
C LEU A 34 4.83 -1.01 -4.64
N VAL A 35 4.76 -2.31 -4.96
CA VAL A 35 5.54 -2.91 -6.05
C VAL A 35 5.23 -2.23 -7.38
N ARG A 36 3.96 -1.96 -7.69
CA ARG A 36 3.58 -1.24 -8.92
C ARG A 36 4.14 0.19 -8.94
N ARG A 37 4.07 0.92 -7.82
CA ARG A 37 4.67 2.27 -7.71
C ARG A 37 6.19 2.24 -7.94
N VAL A 38 6.87 1.26 -7.34
CA VAL A 38 8.33 1.08 -7.52
C VAL A 38 8.67 0.69 -8.96
N GLN A 39 7.87 -0.16 -9.61
CA GLN A 39 8.05 -0.52 -11.01
C GLN A 39 7.85 0.69 -11.94
N MET A 40 6.80 1.49 -11.71
CA MET A 40 6.59 2.75 -12.44
C MET A 40 7.75 3.71 -12.23
N ALA A 41 8.21 3.88 -10.99
CA ALA A 41 9.36 4.72 -10.66
C ALA A 41 10.66 4.25 -11.35
N ARG A 42 10.88 2.93 -11.50
CA ARG A 42 12.03 2.37 -12.22
C ARG A 42 11.91 2.47 -13.74
N SER A 43 10.70 2.51 -14.29
CA SER A 43 10.48 2.69 -15.73
C SER A 43 10.66 4.13 -16.21
N LEU A 44 10.78 5.07 -15.27
CA LEU A 44 10.93 6.48 -15.59
C LEU A 44 12.39 6.79 -15.94
N PRO A 45 12.65 7.39 -17.13
CA PRO A 45 13.99 7.81 -17.49
C PRO A 45 14.48 8.91 -16.53
N PRO A 46 15.79 8.96 -16.23
CA PRO A 46 16.36 10.02 -15.41
C PRO A 46 16.08 11.39 -16.05
N GLY A 47 15.65 12.36 -15.24
CA GLY A 47 15.19 13.69 -15.66
C GLY A 47 13.67 13.81 -15.86
N SER A 48 12.87 12.76 -15.63
CA SER A 48 11.42 12.82 -15.77
C SER A 48 10.75 13.47 -14.55
N THR A 49 9.84 14.41 -14.81
CA THR A 49 8.97 15.03 -13.81
C THR A 49 7.66 14.28 -13.70
N VAL A 50 7.34 13.77 -12.51
CA VAL A 50 6.03 13.19 -12.20
C VAL A 50 5.27 14.18 -11.35
N ARG A 51 4.10 14.59 -11.83
CA ARG A 51 3.16 15.39 -11.05
C ARG A 51 2.35 14.48 -10.15
N GLU A 52 2.60 14.53 -8.85
CA GLU A 52 1.86 13.78 -7.85
C GLU A 52 0.92 14.72 -7.09
N GLN A 53 -0.33 14.29 -6.94
CA GLN A 53 -1.33 15.03 -6.18
C GLN A 53 -1.35 14.48 -4.75
N LEU A 54 -0.97 15.32 -3.80
CA LEU A 54 -1.02 14.99 -2.38
C LEU A 54 -2.47 14.85 -1.91
N PRO A 55 -2.69 14.13 -0.80
CA PRO A 55 -4.02 13.96 -0.21
C PRO A 55 -4.69 15.26 0.26
N ASP A 56 -3.96 16.37 0.38
CA ASP A 56 -4.50 17.72 0.66
C ASP A 56 -4.97 18.45 -0.62
N GLY A 57 -4.86 17.82 -1.79
CA GLY A 57 -5.24 18.36 -3.09
C GLY A 57 -4.14 19.19 -3.76
N SER A 58 -3.01 19.45 -3.08
CA SER A 58 -1.87 20.13 -3.66
C SER A 58 -1.14 19.23 -4.66
N GLY A 59 -0.61 19.80 -5.75
CA GLY A 59 0.17 19.07 -6.74
C GLY A 59 1.65 19.37 -6.59
N ILE A 60 2.49 18.35 -6.41
CA ILE A 60 3.95 18.47 -6.43
C ILE A 60 4.51 17.85 -7.71
N ASP A 61 5.50 18.50 -8.30
CA ASP A 61 6.26 17.93 -9.42
C ASP A 61 7.55 17.31 -8.86
N ILE A 62 7.68 16.00 -8.95
CA ILE A 62 8.84 15.22 -8.50
C ILE A 62 9.70 14.89 -9.72
N THR A 63 10.84 15.55 -9.85
CA THR A 63 11.83 15.22 -10.89
C THR A 63 12.69 14.04 -10.42
N PHE A 64 12.57 12.89 -11.08
CA PHE A 64 13.39 11.71 -10.81
C PHE A 64 14.68 11.76 -11.62
N GLY A 65 15.82 12.01 -10.97
CA GLY A 65 17.15 12.07 -11.59
C GLY A 65 18.19 12.59 -10.59
N PRO A 66 19.49 12.58 -10.90
CA PRO A 66 20.49 13.21 -10.04
C PRO A 66 20.15 14.70 -9.96
N SER A 67 19.78 15.14 -8.77
CA SER A 67 19.43 16.53 -8.47
C SER A 67 20.50 17.44 -9.06
N ALA A 68 20.18 18.22 -10.09
CA ALA A 68 21.05 19.31 -10.48
C ALA A 68 21.25 20.19 -9.23
N PRO A 69 22.50 20.57 -8.88
CA PRO A 69 22.75 21.27 -7.65
C PRO A 69 21.95 22.57 -7.65
N ARG A 70 21.12 22.72 -6.62
CA ARG A 70 20.37 23.94 -6.31
C ARG A 70 21.40 25.07 -6.21
N ARG A 71 21.46 25.94 -7.22
CA ARG A 71 22.16 27.22 -7.09
C ARG A 71 21.35 28.05 -6.11
N GLU A 72 21.91 28.23 -4.93
CA GLU A 72 21.54 29.31 -4.03
C GLU A 72 22.03 30.61 -4.68
N GLU A 73 21.09 31.46 -5.09
CA GLU A 73 21.31 32.89 -5.33
C GLU A 73 20.97 33.68 -4.06
#